data_AF-A0A968VTQ2-F1
#
_entry.id   AF-A0A968VTQ2-F1
#
_cell.length_a   1.000
_cell.length_b   1.000
_cell.length_c   1.000
_cell.angle_alpha   90.00
_cell.angle_beta   90.00
_cell.angle_gamma   90.00
#
_symmetry.space_group_name_H-M   'P 1'
#
loop_
_entity.id
_entity.type
_entity.pdbx_description
1 polymer ?
#
loop_
_entity_poly.entity_id
_entity_poly.type
_entity_poly.pdbx_seq_one_letter_code
_entity_poly.pdbx_strand_id
1 'polypeptide(L)'
;MKVHGTDIAAGTTALTLVATDGMGALDLVAGDLLLVEKLEPTTYTFEIVQVSANPTINTSVTVTRGAQGTTAATIPANSFLLKIGTAFAEGTGAPKATNRNPTKYFNYTQIFKTVYEMTGTAEQTNIRTGDPLGNDKKRRMFDHSVAQELGYLFGFRHEATG
;
A
#
# COMPACT_ATOMS: atom_id res chain seq x y z
N MET A 1 -6.16 4.48 8.54
CA MET A 1 -5.39 4.20 9.78
C MET A 1 -6.21 3.31 10.71
N LYS A 2 -5.56 2.63 11.65
CA LYS A 2 -6.24 1.77 12.63
C LYS A 2 -5.83 2.10 14.06
N VAL A 3 -6.71 1.83 15.01
CA VAL A 3 -6.38 1.83 16.44
C VAL A 3 -5.44 0.66 16.75
N HIS A 4 -4.37 0.90 17.48
CA HIS A 4 -3.42 -0.13 17.92
C HIS A 4 -3.65 -0.52 19.38
N GLY A 5 -3.34 -1.77 19.72
CA GLY A 5 -3.22 -2.21 21.11
C GLY A 5 -4.51 -2.76 21.68
N THR A 6 -4.83 -2.39 22.93
CA THR A 6 -6.02 -2.84 23.65
C THR A 6 -7.24 -1.97 23.30
N ASP A 7 -8.42 -2.45 23.66
CA ASP A 7 -9.66 -1.68 23.54
C ASP A 7 -9.54 -0.33 24.25
N ILE A 8 -10.04 0.71 23.60
CA ILE A 8 -10.01 2.08 24.12
C ILE A 8 -11.36 2.37 24.77
N ALA A 9 -11.32 2.62 26.08
CA ALA A 9 -12.50 2.91 26.86
C ALA A 9 -13.20 4.21 26.42
N ALA A 10 -14.50 4.30 26.69
CA ALA A 10 -15.24 5.56 26.55
C ALA A 10 -14.63 6.61 27.49
N GLY A 11 -14.24 7.77 26.94
CA GLY A 11 -13.61 8.86 27.69
C GLY A 11 -12.08 8.95 27.57
N THR A 12 -11.40 7.92 27.06
CA THR A 12 -9.98 8.05 26.71
C THR A 12 -9.82 8.95 25.48
N THR A 13 -9.00 10.00 25.61
CA THR A 13 -8.78 11.04 24.59
C THR A 13 -7.50 10.84 23.78
N ALA A 14 -6.52 10.09 24.30
CA ALA A 14 -5.31 9.72 23.56
C ALA A 14 -5.53 8.37 22.85
N LEU A 15 -5.45 8.38 21.52
CA LEU A 15 -5.55 7.19 20.70
C LEU A 15 -4.17 6.80 20.17
N THR A 16 -3.80 5.54 20.36
CA THR A 16 -2.62 4.95 19.71
C THR A 16 -3.03 4.39 18.36
N LEU A 17 -2.32 4.79 17.31
CA LEU A 17 -2.63 4.45 15.92
C LEU A 17 -1.50 3.66 15.25
N VAL A 18 -1.86 2.75 14.35
CA VAL A 18 -0.95 2.17 13.36
C VAL A 18 -1.19 2.83 12.01
N ALA A 19 -0.10 3.23 11.36
CA ALA A 19 -0.15 3.67 9.98
C ALA A 19 -0.60 2.53 9.06
N THR A 20 -1.53 2.81 8.16
CA THR A 20 -1.99 1.84 7.15
C THR A 20 -1.81 2.49 5.79
N ASP A 21 -1.14 1.79 4.86
CA ASP A 21 -0.89 2.29 3.51
C ASP A 21 -0.21 3.67 3.47
N GLY A 22 0.84 3.84 4.28
CA GLY A 22 1.59 5.10 4.37
C GLY A 22 0.86 6.25 5.08
N MET A 23 -0.40 6.08 5.47
CA MET A 23 -1.18 7.08 6.20
C MET A 23 -1.12 6.89 7.71
N GLY A 24 -0.63 7.90 8.45
CA GLY A 24 -0.47 7.89 9.90
C GLY A 24 -1.08 9.12 10.58
N ALA A 25 -0.80 9.29 11.88
CA ALA A 25 -1.39 10.39 12.65
C ALA A 25 -0.90 11.77 12.17
N LEU A 26 0.31 11.88 11.61
CA LEU A 26 0.85 13.16 11.12
C LEU A 26 0.10 13.74 9.91
N ASP A 27 -0.71 12.92 9.22
CA ASP A 27 -1.57 13.36 8.13
C ASP A 27 -2.80 14.13 8.61
N LEU A 28 -3.11 14.02 9.91
CA LEU A 28 -4.26 14.66 10.54
C LEU A 28 -3.93 16.07 11.01
N VAL A 29 -4.95 16.90 11.04
CA VAL A 29 -4.91 18.27 11.55
C VAL A 29 -5.97 18.43 12.63
N ALA A 30 -5.72 19.29 13.60
CA ALA A 30 -6.74 19.70 14.57
C ALA A 30 -8.02 20.14 13.84
N GLY A 31 -9.18 19.67 14.30
CA GLY A 31 -10.47 19.88 13.65
C GLY A 31 -10.88 18.79 12.68
N ASP A 32 -10.00 17.84 12.32
CA ASP A 32 -10.39 16.68 11.52
C ASP A 32 -11.42 15.81 12.26
N LEU A 33 -12.43 15.31 11.53
CA LEU A 33 -13.44 14.38 12.02
C LEU A 33 -13.12 12.98 11.52
N LEU A 34 -13.14 12.01 12.43
CA LEU A 34 -12.87 10.61 12.17
C LEU A 34 -14.08 9.78 12.59
N LEU A 35 -14.58 8.96 11.67
CA LEU A 35 -15.56 7.93 11.96
C LEU A 35 -14.86 6.66 12.42
N VAL A 36 -15.27 6.13 13.56
CA VAL A 36 -14.83 4.83 14.06
C VAL A 36 -15.64 3.76 13.35
N GLU A 37 -14.98 2.98 12.49
CA GLU A 37 -15.62 1.85 11.84
C GLU A 37 -15.84 0.75 12.88
N LYS A 38 -17.08 0.27 12.95
CA LYS A 38 -17.44 -0.92 13.71
C LYS A 38 -17.79 -2.04 12.73
N LEU A 39 -17.28 -3.22 13.01
CA LEU A 39 -17.81 -4.45 12.44
C LEU A 39 -19.14 -4.72 13.17
N GLU A 40 -20.31 -4.71 12.52
CA GLU A 40 -21.37 -5.69 12.82
C GLU A 40 -22.66 -5.61 11.97
N PRO A 41 -23.40 -6.73 11.81
CA PRO A 41 -24.50 -6.87 10.86
C PRO A 41 -25.87 -6.37 11.34
N THR A 42 -26.07 -5.85 12.56
CA THR A 42 -27.46 -5.54 13.01
C THR A 42 -27.71 -4.24 13.77
N THR A 43 -26.71 -3.53 14.29
CA THR A 43 -26.94 -2.15 14.78
C THR A 43 -25.68 -1.29 14.68
N TYR A 44 -25.60 -0.44 13.65
CA TYR A 44 -24.46 0.47 13.44
C TYR A 44 -24.61 1.75 14.26
N THR A 45 -24.31 1.70 15.56
CA THR A 45 -24.04 2.93 16.32
C THR A 45 -22.57 3.29 16.09
N PHE A 46 -22.31 4.10 15.07
CA PHE A 46 -20.98 4.64 14.81
C PHE A 46 -20.65 5.75 15.81
N GLU A 47 -19.35 5.94 16.08
CA GLU A 47 -18.85 7.08 16.85
C GLU A 47 -18.05 7.99 15.93
N ILE A 48 -18.25 9.30 16.05
CA ILE A 48 -17.40 10.30 15.43
C ILE A 48 -16.51 10.90 16.51
N VAL A 49 -15.21 10.92 16.25
CA VAL A 49 -14.21 11.57 17.11
C VAL A 49 -13.60 12.75 16.36
N GLN A 50 -13.34 13.85 17.07
CA GLN A 50 -12.73 15.05 16.51
C GLN A 50 -11.29 15.19 16.99
N VAL A 51 -10.34 15.44 16.10
CA VAL A 51 -8.93 15.68 16.46
C VAL A 51 -8.83 17.01 17.19
N SER A 52 -8.35 16.97 18.44
CA SER A 52 -8.30 18.15 19.31
C SER A 52 -7.01 18.95 19.17
N ALA A 53 -5.91 18.31 18.77
CA ALA A 53 -4.62 18.95 18.55
C ALA A 53 -3.86 18.31 17.39
N ASN A 54 -2.98 19.09 16.77
CA ASN A 54 -2.10 18.61 15.70
C ASN A 54 -1.18 17.51 16.26
N PRO A 55 -1.18 16.29 15.69
CA PRO A 55 -0.29 15.23 16.13
C PRO A 55 1.19 15.62 15.97
N THR A 56 1.98 15.33 17.01
CA THR A 56 3.44 15.49 17.00
C THR A 56 4.17 14.16 16.78
N ILE A 57 3.46 13.04 16.94
CA ILE A 57 3.98 11.67 16.82
C ILE A 57 3.08 10.91 15.85
N ASN A 58 3.67 10.14 14.93
CA ASN A 58 2.91 9.45 13.87
C ASN A 58 1.97 8.33 14.35
N THR A 59 2.13 7.87 15.58
CA THR A 59 1.36 6.78 16.18
C THR A 59 0.43 7.25 17.29
N SER A 60 0.27 8.56 17.51
CA SER A 60 -0.56 9.08 18.59
C SER A 60 -1.36 10.30 18.13
N VAL A 61 -2.65 10.31 18.45
CA VAL A 61 -3.53 11.46 18.22
C VAL A 61 -4.36 11.73 19.46
N THR A 62 -4.56 13.00 19.78
CA THR A 62 -5.49 13.43 20.82
C THR A 62 -6.81 13.83 20.19
N VAL A 63 -7.92 13.30 20.72
CA VAL A 63 -9.26 13.51 20.20
C VAL A 63 -10.26 13.89 21.29
N THR A 64 -11.30 14.60 20.88
CA THR A 64 -12.56 14.76 21.61
C THR A 64 -13.52 13.66 21.16
N ARG A 65 -14.11 12.96 22.13
CA ARG A 65 -15.01 11.81 21.91
C ARG A 65 -16.47 12.27 21.77
N GLY A 66 -17.29 11.50 21.06
CA GLY A 66 -18.72 11.80 20.90
C GLY A 66 -19.00 13.12 20.18
N ALA A 67 -18.25 13.42 19.11
CA ALA A 67 -18.47 14.62 18.32
C ALA A 67 -19.72 14.48 17.44
N GLN A 68 -20.27 15.61 16.95
CA GLN A 68 -21.39 15.66 16.02
C GLN A 68 -22.65 14.91 16.52
N GLY A 69 -22.92 14.96 17.83
CA GLY A 69 -24.08 14.31 18.44
C GLY A 69 -23.97 12.80 18.63
N THR A 70 -22.80 12.20 18.33
CA THR A 70 -22.54 10.80 18.64
C THR A 70 -22.20 10.59 20.11
N THR A 71 -22.42 9.38 20.64
CA THR A 71 -22.07 9.05 22.03
C THR A 71 -20.76 8.30 22.08
N ALA A 72 -19.88 8.65 23.02
CA ALA A 72 -18.60 7.96 23.19
C ALA A 72 -18.82 6.51 23.61
N ALA A 73 -18.25 5.56 22.86
CA ALA A 73 -18.34 4.13 23.13
C ALA A 73 -16.95 3.50 23.25
N THR A 74 -16.86 2.25 23.70
CA THR A 74 -15.58 1.53 23.64
C THR A 74 -15.20 1.31 22.17
N ILE A 75 -13.98 1.71 21.79
CA ILE A 75 -13.42 1.44 20.47
C ILE A 75 -12.59 0.16 20.56
N PRO A 76 -12.98 -0.92 19.87
CA PRO A 76 -12.22 -2.17 19.87
C PRO A 76 -10.82 -1.96 19.30
N ALA A 77 -9.88 -2.77 19.78
CA ALA A 77 -8.57 -2.92 19.16
C ALA A 77 -8.68 -3.16 17.66
N ASN A 78 -7.74 -2.61 16.88
CA ASN A 78 -7.68 -2.76 15.41
C ASN A 78 -8.85 -2.18 14.62
N SER A 79 -9.75 -1.42 15.26
CA SER A 79 -10.81 -0.69 14.56
C SER A 79 -10.22 0.32 13.59
N PHE A 80 -10.79 0.42 12.40
CA PHE A 80 -10.41 1.40 11.41
C PHE A 80 -11.00 2.76 11.74
N LEU A 81 -10.25 3.82 11.41
CA LEU A 81 -10.71 5.20 11.51
C LEU A 81 -10.72 5.81 10.11
N LEU A 82 -11.89 6.26 9.69
CA LEU A 82 -12.12 6.92 8.41
C LEU A 82 -12.20 8.43 8.61
N LYS A 83 -11.38 9.21 7.92
CA LYS A 83 -11.50 10.68 7.91
C LYS A 83 -12.71 11.08 7.06
N ILE A 84 -13.74 11.66 7.70
CA ILE A 84 -15.01 12.02 7.06
C ILE A 84 -15.13 13.51 6.73
N GLY A 85 -14.27 14.36 7.30
CA GLY A 85 -14.32 15.79 7.06
C GLY A 85 -13.56 16.58 8.10
N THR A 86 -13.90 17.86 8.22
CA THR A 86 -13.33 18.79 9.19
C THR A 86 -14.42 19.63 9.83
N ALA A 87 -14.21 20.06 11.07
CA ALA A 87 -15.07 20.97 11.80
C ALA A 87 -14.22 22.12 12.34
N PHE A 88 -14.32 23.28 11.70
CA PHE A 88 -13.67 24.53 12.10
C PHE A 88 -14.72 25.56 12.51
N ALA A 89 -14.41 26.36 13.53
CA ALA A 89 -15.25 27.47 13.94
C ALA A 89 -15.10 28.66 12.98
N GLU A 90 -16.10 29.52 12.93
CA GLU A 90 -16.04 30.74 12.13
C GLU A 90 -14.94 31.68 12.66
N GLY A 91 -14.14 32.25 11.75
CA GLY A 91 -13.06 33.17 12.10
C GLY A 91 -11.76 32.51 12.57
N THR A 92 -11.62 31.18 12.51
CA THR A 92 -10.35 30.52 12.83
C THR A 92 -9.29 30.76 11.74
N GLY A 93 -8.03 30.85 12.15
CA GLY A 93 -6.90 30.90 11.23
C GLY A 93 -6.80 29.65 10.33
N ALA A 94 -5.97 29.75 9.29
CA ALA A 94 -5.77 28.64 8.36
C ALA A 94 -5.23 27.38 9.08
N PRO A 95 -5.74 26.18 8.74
CA PRO A 95 -5.26 24.93 9.32
C PRO A 95 -3.81 24.63 8.93
N LYS A 96 -3.14 23.78 9.73
CA LYS A 96 -1.77 23.32 9.46
C LYS A 96 -1.72 22.55 8.13
N ALA A 97 -0.75 22.88 7.27
CA ALA A 97 -0.49 22.10 6.07
C ALA A 97 0.08 20.71 6.43
N THR A 98 -0.48 19.66 5.83
CA THR A 98 0.06 18.30 5.86
C THR A 98 0.32 17.84 4.43
N ASN A 99 1.43 17.14 4.22
CA ASN A 99 1.82 16.60 2.92
C ASN A 99 1.77 15.08 3.00
N ARG A 100 1.17 14.43 2.01
CA ARG A 100 1.23 12.98 1.85
C ARG A 100 2.31 12.62 0.85
N ASN A 101 3.37 11.96 1.31
CA ASN A 101 4.42 11.48 0.42
C ASN A 101 3.93 10.22 -0.31
N PRO A 102 3.95 10.18 -1.65
CA PRO A 102 3.56 8.99 -2.39
C PRO A 102 4.53 7.83 -2.15
N THR A 103 4.01 6.62 -1.99
CA THR A 103 4.81 5.41 -1.96
C THR A 103 5.16 4.99 -3.39
N LYS A 104 6.45 4.93 -3.71
CA LYS A 104 6.90 4.51 -5.04
C LYS A 104 6.76 2.99 -5.21
N TYR A 105 6.03 2.57 -6.23
CA TYR A 105 5.98 1.16 -6.63
C TYR A 105 7.10 0.86 -7.63
N PHE A 106 7.66 -0.34 -7.54
CA PHE A 106 8.73 -0.82 -8.41
C PHE A 106 8.23 -2.01 -9.21
N ASN A 107 8.70 -2.11 -10.45
CA ASN A 107 8.47 -3.26 -11.31
C ASN A 107 9.73 -4.13 -11.37
N TYR A 108 9.56 -5.44 -11.51
CA TYR A 108 10.64 -6.42 -11.70
C TYR A 108 10.70 -6.96 -13.14
N THR A 109 9.87 -6.48 -14.07
CA THR A 109 9.83 -7.04 -15.43
C THR A 109 10.96 -6.51 -16.30
N GLN A 110 11.69 -7.43 -16.95
CA GLN A 110 12.67 -7.16 -18.00
C GLN A 110 12.25 -7.83 -19.32
N ILE A 111 12.64 -7.25 -20.46
CA ILE A 111 12.43 -7.87 -21.79
C ILE A 111 13.57 -8.86 -22.04
N PHE A 112 13.25 -10.15 -22.10
CA PHE A 112 14.17 -11.20 -22.52
C PHE A 112 14.04 -11.47 -24.02
N LYS A 113 15.17 -11.50 -24.73
CA LYS A 113 15.21 -11.84 -26.15
C LYS A 113 16.34 -12.85 -26.41
N THR A 114 15.98 -14.01 -26.94
CA THR A 114 16.92 -15.05 -27.39
C THR A 114 16.64 -15.37 -28.84
N VAL A 115 17.64 -15.20 -29.69
CA VAL A 115 17.54 -15.50 -31.13
C VAL A 115 18.11 -16.87 -31.42
N TYR A 116 17.58 -17.51 -32.46
CA TYR A 116 18.15 -18.71 -33.06
C TYR A 116 18.03 -18.54 -34.57
N GLU A 117 19.11 -18.82 -35.29
CA GLU A 117 19.19 -18.64 -36.74
C GLU A 117 19.96 -19.79 -37.36
N MET A 118 19.53 -20.17 -38.56
CA MET A 118 20.17 -21.18 -39.38
C MET A 118 20.33 -20.64 -40.79
N THR A 119 21.48 -20.90 -41.40
CA THR A 119 21.70 -20.55 -42.81
C THR A 119 21.02 -21.58 -43.71
N GLY A 120 20.46 -21.15 -44.85
CA GLY A 120 19.75 -22.05 -45.76
C GLY A 120 20.62 -23.20 -46.32
N THR A 121 21.93 -23.00 -46.42
CA THR A 121 22.88 -24.07 -46.80
C THR A 121 23.04 -25.11 -45.70
N ALA A 122 23.00 -24.71 -44.43
CA ALA A 122 23.10 -25.61 -43.29
C ALA A 122 21.82 -26.46 -43.11
N GLU A 123 20.65 -25.90 -43.43
CA GLU A 123 19.38 -26.63 -43.44
C GLU A 123 19.34 -27.74 -44.51
N GLN A 124 19.96 -27.51 -45.67
CA GLN A 124 20.03 -28.48 -46.78
C GLN A 124 21.11 -29.56 -46.58
N THR A 125 21.97 -29.43 -45.57
CA THR A 125 23.05 -30.38 -45.30
C THR A 125 22.54 -31.51 -44.42
N ASN A 126 22.78 -32.76 -44.81
CA ASN A 126 22.41 -33.92 -43.98
C ASN A 126 23.37 -34.05 -42.79
N ILE A 127 22.82 -33.85 -41.59
CA ILE A 127 23.59 -33.88 -40.33
C ILE A 127 23.23 -35.14 -39.56
N ARG A 128 24.24 -35.74 -38.92
CA ARG A 128 24.11 -37.00 -38.18
C ARG A 128 23.12 -36.94 -37.00
N THR A 129 22.77 -35.74 -36.53
CA THR A 129 22.00 -35.50 -35.30
C THR A 129 20.50 -35.26 -35.56
N GLY A 130 20.02 -35.48 -36.80
CA GLY A 130 18.63 -35.24 -37.18
C GLY A 130 18.38 -33.77 -37.53
N ASP A 131 17.14 -33.29 -37.35
CA ASP A 131 16.73 -31.91 -37.66
C ASP A 131 17.49 -30.89 -36.77
N PRO A 132 18.40 -30.10 -37.35
CA PRO A 132 19.17 -29.14 -36.58
C PRO A 132 18.33 -27.96 -36.10
N LEU A 133 17.28 -27.57 -36.82
CA LEU A 133 16.45 -26.40 -36.47
C LEU A 133 15.63 -26.72 -35.23
N GLY A 134 14.99 -27.89 -35.21
CA GLY A 134 14.26 -28.37 -34.04
C GLY A 134 15.15 -28.55 -32.81
N ASN A 135 16.39 -29.00 -33.01
CA ASN A 135 17.37 -29.14 -31.92
C ASN A 135 17.85 -27.78 -31.38
N ASP A 136 18.16 -26.83 -32.25
CA ASP A 136 18.63 -25.51 -31.83
C ASP A 136 17.50 -24.71 -31.17
N LYS A 137 16.28 -24.81 -31.70
CA LYS A 137 15.09 -24.27 -31.03
C LYS A 137 14.92 -24.80 -29.61
N LYS A 138 15.04 -26.12 -29.41
CA LYS A 138 14.95 -26.72 -28.06
C LYS A 138 16.03 -26.19 -27.12
N ARG A 139 17.29 -26.15 -27.57
CA ARG A 139 18.41 -25.62 -26.76
C ARG A 139 18.18 -24.16 -26.38
N ARG A 140 17.75 -23.33 -27.33
CA ARG A 140 17.51 -21.91 -27.14
C ARG A 140 16.31 -21.64 -26.23
N MET A 141 15.30 -22.51 -26.23
CA MET A 141 14.21 -22.43 -25.24
C MET A 141 14.71 -22.72 -23.82
N PHE A 142 15.61 -23.70 -23.64
CA PHE A 142 16.23 -23.94 -22.33
C PHE A 142 17.07 -22.74 -21.88
N ASP A 143 17.92 -22.20 -22.77
CA ASP A 143 18.72 -21.01 -22.48
C ASP A 143 17.83 -19.81 -22.09
N HIS A 144 16.71 -19.62 -22.80
CA HIS A 144 15.75 -18.55 -22.51
C HIS A 144 15.09 -18.70 -21.14
N SER A 145 14.67 -19.92 -20.79
CA SER A 145 14.08 -20.21 -19.49
C SER A 145 15.09 -19.99 -18.37
N VAL A 146 16.34 -20.44 -18.54
CA VAL A 146 17.41 -20.21 -17.56
C VAL A 146 17.71 -18.72 -17.40
N ALA A 147 17.74 -17.95 -18.49
CA ALA A 147 17.94 -16.50 -18.42
C ALA A 147 16.81 -15.79 -17.65
N GLN A 148 15.55 -16.22 -17.82
CA GLN A 148 14.43 -15.70 -17.04
C GLN A 148 14.58 -16.05 -15.55
N GLU A 149 14.87 -17.31 -15.22
CA GLU A 149 15.04 -17.75 -13.83
C GLU A 149 16.17 -17.00 -13.11
N LEU A 150 17.31 -16.81 -13.77
CA LEU A 150 18.43 -16.03 -13.21
C LEU A 150 18.07 -14.55 -13.07
N GLY A 151 17.30 -13.99 -14.01
CA GLY A 151 16.76 -12.64 -13.92
C GLY A 151 15.80 -12.46 -12.74
N TYR A 152 14.97 -13.46 -12.45
CA TYR A 152 14.08 -13.44 -11.29
C TYR A 152 14.82 -13.64 -9.96
N LEU A 153 15.85 -14.50 -9.94
CA LEU A 153 16.58 -14.83 -8.72
C LEU A 153 17.60 -13.75 -8.31
N PHE A 154 18.26 -13.12 -9.30
CA PHE A 154 19.38 -12.20 -9.07
C PHE A 154 19.15 -10.79 -9.63
N GLY A 155 17.99 -10.52 -10.24
CA GLY A 155 17.66 -9.20 -10.77
C GLY A 155 17.48 -8.15 -9.69
N PHE A 156 17.85 -6.91 -10.01
CA PHE A 156 17.63 -5.75 -9.15
C PHE A 156 16.55 -4.85 -9.73
N ARG A 157 15.85 -4.15 -8.83
CA ARG A 157 14.81 -3.19 -9.20
C ARG A 157 15.45 -2.07 -10.03
N HIS A 158 14.91 -1.82 -11.22
CA HIS A 158 15.39 -0.76 -12.11
C HIS A 158 14.22 0.10 -12.60
N GLU A 159 14.47 1.39 -12.78
CA GLU A 159 13.43 2.40 -13.07
C GLU A 159 13.44 2.88 -14.54
N ALA A 160 14.57 2.75 -15.23
CA ALA A 160 14.66 3.24 -16.61
C ALA A 160 14.00 2.25 -17.57
N THR A 161 13.13 2.77 -18.44
CA THR A 161 12.67 2.08 -19.64
C THR A 161 13.69 2.35 -20.75
N GLY A 162 14.23 1.29 -21.34
CA GLY A 162 15.09 1.38 -22.53
C GLY A 162 14.30 1.59 -23.80
#